data_AF-A0A067RN87-F1
#
_entry.id   AF-A0A067RN87-F1
#
_cell.length_a   1.000
_cell.length_b   1.000
_cell.length_c   1.000
_cell.angle_alpha   90.00
_cell.angle_beta   90.00
_cell.angle_gamma   90.00
#
_symmetry.space_group_name_H-M   'P 1'
#
loop_
_entity.id
_entity.type
_entity.pdbx_description
1 polymer ?
#
loop_
_entity_poly.entity_id
_entity_poly.type
_entity_poly.pdbx_seq_one_letter_code
_entity_poly.pdbx_strand_id
1 'polypeptide(L)' 'DNARPHTARRTASLLQEFSWEVFNHPPYSPDLAPSDFHLFLHLKKFLS' A
#
# COMPACT_ATOMS: atom_id res chain seq x y z
N ASP A 1 0.16 4.99 -0.40
CA ASP A 1 0.92 3.86 0.20
C ASP A 1 2.45 3.95 0.13
N ASN A 2 3.06 4.69 -0.80
CA ASN A 2 4.54 4.79 -0.89
C ASN A 2 5.20 5.75 0.14
N ALA A 3 4.73 5.72 1.39
CA ALA A 3 5.30 6.54 2.46
C ALA A 3 6.76 6.15 2.75
N ARG A 4 7.52 7.08 3.36
CA ARG A 4 8.98 6.94 3.60
C ARG A 4 9.44 5.59 4.19
N PRO A 5 8.69 4.91 5.09
CA PRO A 5 9.09 3.58 5.58
C PRO A 5 9.03 2.49 4.50
N HIS A 6 8.06 2.56 3.58
CA HIS A 6 7.85 1.57 2.51
C HIS A 6 8.85 1.73 1.37
N THR A 7 9.39 2.94 1.19
CA THR A 7 10.43 3.25 0.19
C THR A 7 11.83 3.28 0.78
N ALA A 8 11.99 2.97 2.07
CA ALA A 8 13.31 2.89 2.69
C ALA A 8 14.19 1.85 1.98
N ARG A 9 15.50 2.12 1.90
CA ARG A 9 16.45 1.30 1.13
C ARG A 9 16.37 -0.19 1.46
N ARG A 10 16.20 -0.55 2.74
CA ARG A 10 16.07 -1.95 3.18
C ARG A 10 14.83 -2.62 2.58
N THR A 11 13.69 -1.94 2.62
CA THR A 11 12.43 -2.43 2.05
C THR A 11 12.56 -2.60 0.54
N ALA A 12 13.12 -1.62 -0.16
CA ALA A 12 13.34 -1.69 -1.60
C ALA A 12 14.28 -2.84 -2.01
N SER A 13 15.37 -3.06 -1.27
CA SER A 13 16.29 -4.18 -1.52
C SER A 13 15.61 -5.53 -1.33
N LEU A 14 14.78 -5.68 -0.30
CA LEU A 14 14.03 -6.90 -0.04
C LEU A 14 13.02 -7.21 -1.16
N LEU A 15 12.30 -6.19 -1.64
CA LEU A 15 11.35 -6.35 -2.75
C LEU A 15 12.05 -6.80 -4.03
N GLN A 16 13.26 -6.28 -4.30
CA GLN A 16 14.08 -6.71 -5.42
C GLN A 16 14.57 -8.16 -5.25
N GLU A 17 15.03 -8.53 -4.06
CA GLU A 17 15.48 -9.90 -3.75
C GLU A 17 14.35 -10.92 -3.99
N PHE A 18 13.12 -10.57 -3.61
CA PHE A 18 11.95 -11.41 -3.87
C PHE A 18 11.39 -11.30 -5.29
N SER A 19 11.98 -10.47 -6.15
CA SER A 19 11.50 -10.20 -7.51
C SER A 19 10.04 -9.73 -7.56
N TRP A 20 9.63 -8.94 -6.56
CA TRP A 20 8.28 -8.37 -6.50
C TRP A 20 8.19 -7.09 -7.31
N GLU A 21 7.22 -7.03 -8.21
CA GLU A 21 6.91 -5.81 -8.95
C GLU A 21 6.23 -4.79 -8.02
N VAL A 22 6.73 -3.55 -8.06
CA VAL A 22 6.17 -2.44 -7.29
C VAL A 22 5.42 -1.52 -8.25
N PHE A 23 4.10 -1.46 -8.10
CA PHE A 23 3.27 -0.57 -8.90
C PHE A 23 3.48 0.89 -8.50
N ASN A 24 3.53 1.77 -9.51
CA ASN A 24 3.54 3.20 -9.28
C ASN A 24 2.24 3.63 -8.59
N HIS A 25 2.35 4.14 -7.38
CA HIS A 25 1.23 4.63 -6.60
C HIS A 25 1.44 6.10 -6.23
N PRO A 26 0.53 7.01 -6.61
CA PRO A 26 0.68 8.43 -6.35
C PRO A 26 0.56 8.76 -4.86
N PRO A 27 1.16 9.88 -4.40
CA PRO A 27 1.00 10.33 -3.02
C PRO A 27 -0.46 10.61 -2.69
N TYR A 28 -0.89 10.20 -1.49
CA TYR A 28 -2.21 10.50 -0.92
C TYR A 28 -3.42 10.07 -1.78
N SER A 29 -3.34 8.90 -2.42
CA SER A 29 -4.43 8.36 -3.27
C SER A 29 -5.12 7.12 -2.66
N PRO A 30 -5.87 7.27 -1.55
CA PRO A 30 -6.57 6.16 -0.91
C PRO A 30 -7.69 5.58 -1.78
N ASP A 31 -8.25 6.37 -2.69
CA ASP A 31 -9.20 5.94 -3.71
C ASP A 31 -8.61 4.93 -4.71
N LEU A 32 -7.29 4.90 -4.85
CA LEU A 32 -6.58 3.95 -5.71
C LEU A 32 -6.10 2.71 -4.96
N ALA A 33 -6.21 2.67 -3.63
CA ALA A 33 -5.76 1.56 -2.82
C ALA A 33 -6.97 0.64 -2.48
N PRO A 34 -7.03 -0.60 -3.01
CA PRO A 34 -8.14 -1.52 -2.75
C PRO A 34 -8.38 -1.81 -1.26
N SER A 35 -7.31 -1.79 -0.46
CA SER A 35 -7.39 -1.87 1.00
C SER A 35 -8.23 -0.73 1.60
N ASP A 36 -8.03 0.50 1.13
CA ASP A 36 -8.68 1.69 1.69
C ASP A 36 -10.13 1.84 1.20
N PHE A 37 -10.36 1.83 -0.12
CA PHE A 37 -11.69 2.10 -0.66
C PHE A 37 -12.66 0.91 -0.56
N HIS A 38 -12.15 -0.32 -0.49
CA HIS A 38 -12.98 -1.52 -0.41
C HIS A 38 -12.89 -2.19 0.96
N LEU A 39 -11.74 -2.76 1.32
CA LEU A 39 -11.64 -3.60 2.52
C LEU A 39 -11.96 -2.83 3.80
N PHE A 40 -11.25 -1.74 4.07
CA PHE A 40 -11.42 -0.97 5.31
C PHE A 40 -12.75 -0.22 5.35
N LEU A 41 -13.30 0.17 4.21
CA LEU A 41 -14.65 0.73 4.14
C LEU A 41 -15.70 -0.28 4.64
N HIS A 42 -15.65 -1.52 4.17
CA HIS A 42 -16.58 -2.57 4.61
C HIS A 42 -16.31 -3.00 6.05
N LEU A 43 -15.04 -3.10 6.44
CA LEU A 43 -14.67 -3.43 7.81
C LEU A 43 -15.21 -2.41 8.82
N LYS A 44 -15.09 -1.11 8.52
CA LYS A 44 -15.67 -0.07 9.38
C LYS A 44 -17.18 -0.21 9.51
N LYS A 45 -17.89 -0.46 8.41
CA LYS A 45 -19.35 -0.71 8.43
C LYS A 45 -19.73 -1.91 9.28
N PHE A 46 -18.92 -2.97 9.26
CA PHE A 46 -19.15 -4.18 10.05
C PHE A 46 -18.89 -3.98 11.54
N LEU A 47 -17.88 -3.17 11.90
CA LEU A 47 -17.51 -2.87 13.28
C LEU A 47 -18.34 -1.73 13.91
N SER A 48 -19.24 -1.12 13.13
CA SER A 48 -20.17 -0.08 13.58
C SER A 48 -21.41 -0.73 14.19
#